data_AF-A0A3C0NTU1-F1
#
_entry.id   AF-A0A3C0NTU1-F1
#
_cell.length_a   1.000
_cell.length_b   1.000
_cell.length_c   1.000
_cell.angle_alpha   90.00
_cell.angle_beta   90.00
_cell.angle_gamma   90.00
#
_symmetry.space_group_name_H-M   'P 1'
#
loop_
_entity.id
_entity.type
_entity.pdbx_description
1 polymer ?
#
loop_
_entity_poly.entity_id
_entity_poly.type
_entity_poly.pdbx_seq_one_letter_code
_entity_poly.pdbx_strand_id
1 'polypeptide(L)'
;RNFPPGQHGQRRNSRLSDYGVQLREKQKVRRIYGVLEAQFRSYYAEADRQKGITGENLLQLLECRLDNVAFRMGLGGSRTEARQIVRHNSILVNGKRVNIPSYQV
;
A
#
# COMPACT_ATOMS: atom_id res chain seq x y z
N ARG A 1 -10.83 5.38 19.60
CA ARG A 1 -9.78 5.59 20.65
C ARG A 1 -8.53 6.10 19.94
N ASN A 2 -7.93 7.22 20.37
CA ASN A 2 -6.84 7.89 19.64
C ASN A 2 -5.45 7.68 20.29
N PHE A 3 -5.17 6.48 20.77
CA PHE A 3 -3.91 6.10 21.41
C PHE A 3 -3.41 4.76 20.86
N PRO A 4 -2.09 4.48 20.89
CA PRO A 4 -1.55 3.20 20.46
C PRO A 4 -2.21 2.02 21.19
N PRO A 5 -2.32 0.85 20.55
CA PRO A 5 -2.84 -0.35 21.22
C PRO A 5 -1.89 -0.85 22.32
N GLY A 6 -2.43 -1.56 23.31
CA GLY A 6 -1.68 -2.18 24.41
C GLY A 6 -1.75 -1.40 25.73
N GLN A 7 -1.34 -2.06 26.82
CA GLN A 7 -1.42 -1.55 28.20
C GLN A 7 -0.68 -0.21 28.40
N HIS A 8 0.38 0.03 27.63
CA HIS A 8 1.18 1.25 27.71
C HIS A 8 0.70 2.38 26.79
N GLY A 9 -0.37 2.19 26.01
CA GLY A 9 -0.84 3.17 25.02
C GLY A 9 -1.31 4.50 25.62
N GLN A 10 -1.72 4.51 26.89
CA GLN A 10 -2.13 5.71 27.62
C GLN A 10 -0.98 6.43 28.34
N ARG A 11 0.21 5.82 28.38
CA ARG A 11 1.39 6.48 28.97
C ARG A 11 1.83 7.63 28.05
N ARG A 12 2.44 8.66 28.64
CA ARG A 12 2.96 9.81 27.89
C ARG A 12 3.96 9.31 26.84
N ASN A 13 3.69 9.57 25.55
CA ASN A 13 4.58 9.15 24.47
C ASN A 13 5.94 9.81 24.66
N SER A 14 7.01 9.00 24.69
CA SER A 14 8.38 9.51 24.58
C SER A 14 8.61 10.07 23.18
N ARG A 15 9.51 11.06 23.07
CA ARG A 15 9.92 11.58 21.76
C ARG A 15 10.53 10.44 20.95
N LEU A 16 9.98 10.18 19.76
CA LEU A 16 10.51 9.18 18.85
C LEU A 16 11.88 9.62 18.34
N SER A 17 12.78 8.67 18.12
CA SER A 17 14.01 8.91 17.37
C SER A 17 13.70 9.20 15.90
N ASP A 18 14.63 9.83 15.18
CA ASP A 18 14.49 10.11 13.75
C ASP A 18 14.24 8.83 12.93
N TYR A 19 14.95 7.75 13.27
CA TYR A 19 14.67 6.41 12.71
C TYR A 19 13.25 5.94 13.02
N GLY A 20 12.77 6.16 14.26
CA GLY A 20 11.41 5.81 14.66
C GLY A 20 10.35 6.57 13.87
N VAL A 21 10.59 7.85 13.55
CA VAL A 21 9.71 8.66 12.69
C VAL A 21 9.67 8.07 11.28
N GLN A 22 10.82 7.83 10.66
CA GLN A 22 10.89 7.25 9.31
C GLN A 22 10.23 5.86 9.24
N LEU A 23 10.48 5.02 10.25
CA LEU A 23 9.86 3.70 10.35
C LEU A 23 8.34 3.81 10.43
N ARG A 24 7.80 4.77 11.20
CA ARG A 24 6.35 4.98 11.32
C ARG A 24 5.74 5.42 9.99
N GLU A 25 6.38 6.32 9.26
CA GLU A 25 5.90 6.75 7.95
C GLU A 25 5.92 5.60 6.94
N LYS A 26 7.00 4.82 6.88
CA LYS A 26 7.06 3.60 6.07
C LYS A 26 5.93 2.62 6.41
N GLN A 27 5.72 2.36 7.70
CA GLN A 27 4.68 1.45 8.17
C GLN A 27 3.27 1.97 7.88
N LYS A 28 3.06 3.30 7.91
CA LYS A 28 1.79 3.93 7.57
C LYS A 28 1.44 3.66 6.10
N VAL A 29 2.34 3.97 5.18
CA VAL A 29 2.13 3.75 3.74
C VAL A 29 1.90 2.26 3.46
N ARG A 30 2.76 1.38 4.00
CA ARG A 30 2.63 -0.07 3.82
C ARG A 30 1.26 -0.61 4.24
N ARG A 31 0.75 -0.15 5.39
CA ARG A 31 -0.56 -0.56 5.91
C ARG A 31 -1.72 -0.01 5.09
N ILE A 32 -1.63 1.24 4.63
CA ILE A 32 -2.65 1.87 3.78
C ILE A 32 -2.85 1.05 2.51
N TYR A 33 -1.78 0.69 1.81
CA TYR A 33 -1.85 -0.08 0.56
C TYR A 33 -1.95 -1.60 0.78
N GLY A 34 -1.84 -2.08 2.03
CA GLY A 34 -2.01 -3.49 2.36
C GLY A 34 -0.96 -4.43 1.72
N VAL A 35 0.25 -3.94 1.49
CA VAL A 35 1.33 -4.70 0.83
C VAL A 35 2.31 -5.32 1.84
N LEU A 36 2.91 -6.45 1.47
CA LEU A 36 3.96 -7.08 2.28
C LEU A 36 5.25 -6.24 2.27
N GLU A 37 6.05 -6.34 3.33
CA GLU A 37 7.30 -5.57 3.46
C GLU A 37 8.27 -5.85 2.30
N ALA A 38 8.39 -7.12 1.90
CA ALA A 38 9.22 -7.52 0.77
C ALA A 38 8.76 -6.88 -0.55
N GLN A 39 7.44 -6.87 -0.80
CA GLN A 39 6.87 -6.22 -1.99
C GLN A 39 7.07 -4.70 -1.95
N PHE A 40 6.85 -4.07 -0.81
CA PHE A 40 7.07 -2.64 -0.63
C PHE A 40 8.54 -2.26 -0.89
N ARG A 41 9.49 -3.07 -0.40
CA ARG A 41 10.92 -2.89 -0.68
C ARG A 41 11.22 -2.98 -2.17
N SER A 42 10.63 -3.94 -2.88
CA SER A 42 10.81 -4.06 -4.33
C SER A 42 10.25 -2.85 -5.08
N TYR A 43 9.09 -2.33 -4.68
CA TYR A 43 8.54 -1.10 -5.28
C TYR A 43 9.40 0.11 -5.00
N TYR A 44 9.99 0.22 -3.81
CA TYR A 44 10.93 1.28 -3.51
C TYR A 44 12.18 1.21 -4.39
N ALA A 45 12.75 0.02 -4.55
CA ALA A 45 13.89 -0.20 -5.45
C ALA A 45 13.53 0.12 -6.91
N GLU A 46 12.31 -0.19 -7.34
CA GLU A 46 11.82 0.18 -8.67
C GLU A 46 11.67 1.70 -8.82
N ALA A 47 11.05 2.35 -7.84
CA ALA A 47 10.85 3.80 -7.83
C ALA A 47 12.17 4.58 -7.87
N ASP A 48 13.20 4.08 -7.19
CA ASP A 48 14.54 4.68 -7.14
C ASP A 48 15.30 4.54 -8.46
N ARG A 49 14.99 3.51 -9.26
CA ARG A 49 15.53 3.35 -10.63
C ARG A 49 14.88 4.28 -11.65
N GLN A 50 13.67 4.76 -11.37
CA GLN A 50 12.95 5.66 -12.26
C GLN A 50 13.47 7.09 -12.13
N LYS A 51 13.50 7.82 -13.25
CA LYS A 51 13.85 9.25 -13.23
C LYS A 51 12.79 10.04 -12.47
N GLY A 52 13.20 11.06 -11.72
CA GLY A 52 12.30 11.94 -10.98
C GLY A 52 12.42 11.78 -9.46
N ILE A 53 11.36 12.14 -8.74
CA ILE A 53 11.33 12.11 -7.28
C ILE A 53 10.91 10.71 -6.81
N THR A 54 11.82 9.97 -6.16
CA THR A 54 11.60 8.58 -5.70
C THR A 54 10.33 8.41 -4.88
N GLY A 55 9.99 9.39 -4.02
CA GLY A 55 8.79 9.35 -3.20
C GLY A 55 7.49 9.40 -4.02
N GLU A 56 7.45 10.24 -5.06
CA GLU A 56 6.30 10.34 -5.97
C GLU A 56 6.18 9.10 -6.84
N ASN A 57 7.31 8.62 -7.38
CA ASN A 57 7.36 7.39 -8.18
C ASN A 57 6.86 6.19 -7.37
N LEU A 58 7.25 6.08 -6.09
CA LEU A 58 6.76 5.03 -5.20
C LEU A 58 5.24 5.08 -5.02
N LEU A 59 4.68 6.28 -4.79
CA LEU A 59 3.24 6.44 -4.62
C LEU A 59 2.50 6.12 -5.93
N GLN A 60 3.03 6.53 -7.08
CA GLN A 60 2.48 6.19 -8.38
C GLN A 60 2.44 4.67 -8.59
N LEU A 61 3.55 3.97 -8.35
CA LEU A 61 3.61 2.50 -8.47
C LEU A 61 2.63 1.77 -7.53
N LEU A 62 2.39 2.31 -6.34
CA LEU A 62 1.43 1.77 -5.39
C LEU A 62 -0.03 2.08 -5.80
N GLU A 63 -0.29 3.26 -6.36
CA GLU A 63 -1.61 3.64 -6.84
C GLU A 63 -2.02 2.86 -8.11
N CYS A 64 -1.07 2.58 -9.01
CA CYS A 64 -1.31 1.85 -10.27
C CYS A 64 -1.48 0.33 -10.12
N ARG A 65 -1.41 -0.21 -8.89
CA ARG A 65 -1.71 -1.63 -8.67
C ARG A 65 -3.17 -1.92 -8.95
N LEU A 66 -3.46 -3.01 -9.66
CA LEU A 66 -4.83 -3.40 -10.03
C LEU A 66 -5.78 -3.52 -8.83
N ASP A 67 -5.32 -4.05 -7.68
CA ASP A 67 -6.16 -4.07 -6.47
C ASP A 67 -6.49 -2.69 -5.92
N ASN A 68 -5.53 -1.77 -5.96
CA ASN A 68 -5.76 -0.40 -5.53
C ASN A 68 -6.61 0.38 -6.55
N VAL A 69 -6.40 0.19 -7.85
CA VAL A 69 -7.26 0.75 -8.91
C VAL A 69 -8.70 0.27 -8.75
N ALA A 70 -8.91 -1.04 -8.53
CA ALA A 70 -10.24 -1.59 -8.29
C ALA A 70 -10.92 -0.97 -7.05
N PHE A 71 -10.17 -0.74 -5.98
CA PHE A 71 -10.66 -0.02 -4.80
C PHE A 71 -10.99 1.44 -5.11
N ARG A 72 -10.12 2.16 -5.84
CA ARG A 72 -10.34 3.56 -6.25
C ARG A 72 -11.56 3.73 -7.16
N MET A 73 -11.85 2.73 -7.98
CA MET A 73 -13.04 2.65 -8.83
C MET A 73 -14.32 2.28 -8.05
N GLY A 74 -14.21 1.97 -6.75
CA GLY A 74 -15.36 1.65 -5.90
C GLY A 74 -15.89 0.22 -6.07
N LEU A 75 -15.12 -0.69 -6.67
CA LEU A 75 -15.54 -2.09 -6.87
C LEU A 75 -15.59 -2.89 -5.56
N GLY A 76 -14.92 -2.42 -4.50
CA GLY A 76 -15.03 -2.98 -3.15
C GLY A 76 -15.01 -1.88 -2.10
N GLY A 77 -15.67 -2.11 -0.96
CA GLY A 77 -15.72 -1.16 0.17
C GLY A 77 -14.40 -1.05 0.94
N SER A 78 -13.47 -1.98 0.72
CA SER A 78 -12.11 -1.94 1.28
C SER A 78 -11.07 -2.41 0.26
N ARG A 79 -9.80 -2.04 0.45
CA ARG A 79 -8.69 -2.53 -0.38
C ARG A 79 -8.54 -4.05 -0.32
N THR A 80 -8.84 -4.65 0.82
CA THR A 80 -8.82 -6.11 1.01
C THR A 80 -9.92 -6.81 0.22
N GLU A 81 -11.11 -6.22 0.17
CA GLU A 81 -12.24 -6.71 -0.62
C GLU A 81 -11.98 -6.54 -2.12
N ALA A 82 -11.51 -5.38 -2.56
CA ALA A 82 -11.11 -5.15 -3.96
C ALA A 82 -10.04 -6.16 -4.43
N ARG A 83 -9.08 -6.49 -3.56
CA ARG A 83 -8.08 -7.54 -3.83
C ARG A 83 -8.72 -8.92 -3.99
N GLN A 84 -9.75 -9.25 -3.22
CA GLN A 84 -10.48 -10.51 -3.33
C GLN A 84 -11.21 -10.58 -4.67
N ILE A 85 -11.88 -9.50 -5.09
CA ILE A 85 -12.57 -9.38 -6.37
C ILE A 85 -11.61 -9.62 -7.55
N VAL A 86 -10.42 -9.00 -7.52
CA VAL A 86 -9.37 -9.27 -8.50
C VAL A 86 -8.99 -10.75 -8.51
N ARG A 87 -8.67 -11.33 -7.35
CA ARG A 87 -8.28 -12.74 -7.23
C ARG A 87 -9.35 -13.71 -7.72
N HIS A 88 -10.62 -13.35 -7.56
CA HIS A 88 -11.77 -14.13 -7.99
C HIS A 88 -12.11 -13.94 -9.47
N ASN A 89 -11.15 -13.49 -10.30
CA ASN A 89 -11.31 -13.39 -11.76
C ASN A 89 -12.43 -12.45 -12.23
N SER A 90 -12.86 -11.52 -11.37
CA SER A 90 -14.03 -10.67 -11.65
C SER A 90 -13.69 -9.42 -12.48
N ILE A 91 -12.42 -9.20 -12.82
CA ILE A 91 -11.95 -8.01 -13.54
C ILE A 91 -11.30 -8.40 -14.87
N LEU A 92 -11.62 -7.62 -15.91
CA LEU A 92 -10.97 -7.64 -17.21
C LEU A 92 -10.16 -6.36 -17.38
N VAL A 93 -8.89 -6.48 -17.76
CA VAL A 93 -8.03 -5.36 -18.16
C VAL A 93 -7.87 -5.43 -19.67
N ASN A 94 -8.35 -4.41 -20.39
CA ASN A 94 -8.29 -4.34 -21.85
C ASN A 94 -8.82 -5.63 -22.54
N GLY A 95 -9.94 -6.16 -22.05
CA GLY A 95 -10.57 -7.38 -22.57
C GLY A 95 -9.95 -8.71 -22.11
N LYS A 96 -8.85 -8.70 -21.37
CA LYS A 96 -8.19 -9.90 -20.84
C LYS A 96 -8.46 -10.07 -19.35
N ARG A 97 -8.74 -11.30 -18.91
CA ARG A 97 -8.92 -11.63 -17.50
C ARG A 97 -7.60 -11.54 -16.75
N VAL A 98 -7.57 -10.72 -15.70
CA VAL A 98 -6.39 -10.55 -14.84
C VAL A 98 -6.79 -10.78 -13.39
N ASN A 99 -6.12 -11.73 -12.74
CA ASN A 99 -6.39 -12.13 -11.36
C ASN A 99 -5.24 -11.86 -10.39
N ILE A 100 -4.19 -11.19 -10.86
CA ILE A 100 -3.01 -10.86 -10.09
C ILE A 100 -3.19 -9.44 -9.51
N PRO A 101 -3.34 -9.28 -8.19
CA PRO A 101 -3.53 -7.96 -7.55
C PRO A 101 -2.40 -6.96 -7.78
N SER A 102 -1.17 -7.47 -7.92
CA SER A 102 0.04 -6.67 -8.13
C SER A 102 0.27 -6.25 -9.58
N TYR A 103 -0.64 -6.61 -10.49
CA TYR A 103 -0.60 -6.16 -11.87
C TYR A 103 -0.55 -4.63 -11.91
N GLN A 104 0.37 -4.07 -12.70
CA GLN A 104 0.50 -2.63 -12.91
C GLN A 104 -0.38 -2.25 -14.10
N VAL A 105 -1.35 -1.37 -13.86
CA VAL A 105 -2.27 -0.83 -14.87
C VAL A 105 -1.61 0.30 -15.65
#